data_AF-A0A831V7X2-F1
#
_entry.id   AF-A0A831V7X2-F1
#
_cell.length_a   1.000
_cell.length_b   1.000
_cell.length_c   1.000
_cell.angle_alpha   90.00
_cell.angle_beta   90.00
_cell.angle_gamma   90.00
#
_symmetry.space_group_name_H-M   'P 1'
#
loop_
_entity.id
_entity.type
_entity.pdbx_description
1 polymer ?
#
loop_
_entity_poly.entity_id
_entity_poly.type
_entity_poly.pdbx_seq_one_letter_code
_entity_poly.pdbx_strand_id
1 'polypeptide(L)'
;PDSGKTYYIFGEGAGRRIAEKAGVPFLGQIPMDPSLSKYLDEGRLHEFLALDNDAVKHIMSIVDALASKYADKLRQKVEEERPKRISLMKLPGEDEEQQGGG
;
A
#
# COMPACT_ATOMS: atom_id res chain seq x y z
N PRO A 1 2.87 -13.51 -32.06
CA PRO A 1 2.45 -14.45 -30.99
C PRO A 1 1.50 -13.72 -30.05
N ASP A 2 0.22 -13.70 -30.42
CA ASP A 2 -0.81 -12.80 -29.88
C ASP A 2 -2.11 -13.58 -29.62
N SER A 3 -1.95 -14.78 -29.05
CA SER A 3 -3.10 -15.50 -28.53
C SER A 3 -3.19 -15.10 -27.07
N GLY A 4 -4.24 -14.38 -26.67
CA GLY A 4 -4.60 -14.06 -25.27
C GLY A 4 -4.87 -15.32 -24.42
N LYS A 5 -3.93 -16.26 -24.44
CA LYS A 5 -3.93 -17.52 -23.75
C LYS A 5 -3.14 -17.32 -22.48
N THR A 6 -3.73 -17.69 -21.36
CA THR A 6 -3.03 -17.76 -20.08
C THR A 6 -2.08 -18.95 -20.10
N TYR A 7 -0.80 -18.71 -19.83
CA TYR A 7 0.22 -19.75 -19.77
C TYR A 7 0.59 -20.04 -18.31
N TYR A 8 0.39 -21.29 -17.88
CA TYR A 8 0.71 -21.75 -16.52
C TYR A 8 2.12 -22.35 -16.44
N ILE A 9 3.14 -21.53 -16.69
CA ILE A 9 4.54 -21.97 -16.77
C ILE A 9 5.02 -22.60 -15.44
N PHE A 10 4.45 -22.17 -14.32
CA PHE A 10 4.78 -22.63 -12.97
C PHE A 10 3.67 -23.50 -12.34
N GLY A 11 2.75 -24.01 -13.16
CA GLY A 11 1.55 -24.74 -12.70
C GLY A 11 0.44 -23.81 -12.19
N GLU A 12 -0.73 -24.38 -11.92
CA GLU A 12 -1.94 -23.64 -11.52
C GLU A 12 -2.34 -23.94 -10.06
N GLY A 13 -2.96 -22.94 -9.42
CA GLY A 13 -3.66 -23.11 -8.14
C GLY A 13 -2.75 -23.30 -6.92
N ALA A 14 -1.43 -23.15 -7.05
CA ALA A 14 -0.50 -23.27 -5.93
C ALA A 14 -0.85 -22.28 -4.80
N GLY A 15 -1.13 -21.03 -5.15
CA GLY A 15 -1.57 -20.01 -4.20
C GLY A 15 -2.87 -20.36 -3.48
N ARG A 16 -3.86 -20.92 -4.20
CA ARG A 16 -5.13 -21.38 -3.61
C ARG A 16 -4.90 -22.51 -2.61
N ARG A 17 -4.13 -23.54 -3.00
CA ARG A 17 -3.79 -24.66 -2.11
C ARG A 17 -3.05 -24.20 -0.84
N ILE A 18 -2.17 -23.20 -0.96
CA ILE A 18 -1.46 -22.62 0.18
C ILE A 18 -2.44 -21.88 1.11
N ALA A 19 -3.34 -21.06 0.55
CA ALA A 19 -4.34 -20.34 1.32
C ALA A 19 -5.27 -21.30 2.10
N GLU A 20 -5.74 -22.36 1.44
CA GLU A 20 -6.55 -23.41 2.05
C GLU A 20 -5.80 -24.11 3.20
N LYS A 21 -4.55 -24.51 2.97
CA LYS A 21 -3.71 -25.14 4.01
C LYS A 21 -3.44 -24.23 5.21
N ALA A 22 -3.29 -22.93 4.97
CA ALA A 22 -3.06 -21.94 6.01
C ALA A 22 -4.35 -21.47 6.70
N GLY A 23 -5.53 -21.91 6.23
CA GLY A 23 -6.81 -21.47 6.78
C GLY A 23 -7.11 -19.98 6.55
N VAL A 24 -6.50 -19.36 5.53
CA VAL A 24 -6.69 -17.94 5.21
C VAL A 24 -7.55 -17.76 3.96
N PRO A 25 -8.29 -16.64 3.83
CA PRO A 25 -9.08 -16.37 2.63
C PRO A 25 -8.20 -16.27 1.39
N PHE A 26 -8.57 -17.00 0.33
CA PHE A 26 -7.96 -16.83 -0.98
C PHE A 26 -8.49 -15.56 -1.66
N LEU A 27 -7.62 -14.60 -1.92
CA LEU A 27 -8.00 -13.31 -2.50
C LEU A 27 -8.15 -13.36 -4.02
N GLY A 28 -7.39 -14.19 -4.72
CA GLY A 28 -7.42 -14.29 -6.17
C GLY A 28 -6.10 -14.78 -6.76
N GLN A 29 -6.07 -14.86 -8.10
CA GLN A 29 -4.90 -15.21 -8.90
C GLN A 29 -4.74 -14.16 -10.00
N ILE A 30 -3.51 -13.72 -10.26
CA ILE A 30 -3.22 -12.76 -11.33
C ILE A 30 -2.48 -13.53 -12.44
N PRO A 31 -2.98 -13.51 -13.69
CA PRO A 31 -2.26 -14.11 -14.82
C PRO A 31 -0.94 -13.39 -15.07
N MET A 32 0.08 -14.10 -15.57
CA MET A 32 1.35 -13.48 -15.95
C MET A 32 1.16 -12.59 -17.17
N ASP A 33 1.52 -11.31 -17.02
CA ASP A 33 1.59 -10.35 -18.11
C ASP A 33 3.02 -9.80 -18.18
N PRO A 34 3.79 -10.09 -19.25
CA PRO A 34 5.16 -9.59 -19.40
C PRO A 34 5.26 -8.07 -19.40
N SER A 35 4.22 -7.36 -19.84
CA SER A 35 4.23 -5.89 -19.87
C SER A 35 4.14 -5.30 -18.47
N LEU A 36 3.50 -5.97 -17.50
CA LEU A 36 3.39 -5.50 -16.12
C LEU A 36 4.76 -5.20 -15.51
N SER A 37 5.75 -6.08 -15.68
CA SER A 37 7.10 -5.86 -15.15
C SER A 37 7.72 -4.58 -15.71
N LYS A 38 7.59 -4.36 -17.03
CA LYS A 38 8.11 -3.17 -17.70
C LYS A 38 7.49 -1.89 -17.14
N TYR A 39 6.17 -1.86 -16.99
CA TYR A 39 5.47 -0.69 -16.42
C TYR A 39 5.84 -0.44 -14.96
N LEU A 40 6.07 -1.49 -14.17
CA LEU A 40 6.54 -1.36 -12.78
C LEU A 40 7.96 -0.78 -12.72
N ASP A 41 8.87 -1.32 -13.51
CA ASP A 41 10.27 -0.87 -13.56
C ASP A 41 10.39 0.59 -14.03
N GLU A 42 9.51 1.02 -14.95
CA GLU A 42 9.44 2.41 -15.42
C GLU A 42 8.70 3.36 -14.44
N GLY A 43 8.10 2.84 -13.36
CA GLY A 43 7.30 3.65 -12.43
C GLY A 43 5.95 4.11 -13.00
N ARG A 44 5.43 3.42 -14.01
CA ARG A 44 4.25 3.78 -14.82
C ARG A 44 3.06 2.85 -14.60
N LEU A 45 2.95 2.27 -13.39
CA LEU A 45 1.86 1.34 -13.05
C LEU A 45 0.46 1.89 -13.35
N HIS A 46 0.23 3.18 -13.13
CA HIS A 46 -1.05 3.83 -13.40
C HIS A 46 -1.49 3.71 -14.88
N GLU A 47 -0.54 3.69 -15.81
CA GLU A 47 -0.83 3.48 -17.24
C GLU A 47 -1.18 2.02 -17.53
N PHE A 48 -0.48 1.08 -16.91
CA PHE A 48 -0.81 -0.34 -17.01
C PHE A 48 -2.23 -0.62 -16.50
N LEU A 49 -2.61 -0.03 -15.37
CA LEU A 49 -3.95 -0.20 -14.78
C LEU A 49 -5.08 0.42 -15.63
N ALA A 50 -4.76 1.27 -16.61
CA ALA A 50 -5.72 1.81 -17.56
C ALA A 50 -5.96 0.89 -18.77
N LEU A 51 -5.16 -0.18 -18.93
CA LEU A 51 -5.31 -1.15 -20.01
C LEU A 51 -6.50 -2.08 -19.77
N ASP A 52 -7.18 -2.48 -20.85
CA ASP A 52 -8.18 -3.55 -20.80
C ASP A 52 -7.52 -4.91 -21.04
N ASN A 53 -6.94 -5.49 -19.98
CA ASN A 53 -6.34 -6.83 -20.02
C ASN A 53 -6.75 -7.68 -18.80
N ASP A 54 -6.49 -8.99 -18.87
CA ASP A 54 -6.91 -9.93 -17.83
C ASP A 54 -6.21 -9.70 -16.50
N ALA A 55 -4.93 -9.29 -16.52
CA ALA A 55 -4.18 -9.01 -15.29
C ALA A 55 -4.81 -7.84 -14.52
N VAL A 56 -5.15 -6.75 -15.22
CA VAL A 56 -5.82 -5.58 -14.64
C VAL A 56 -7.17 -5.98 -14.05
N LYS A 57 -7.99 -6.76 -14.76
CA LYS A 57 -9.30 -7.24 -14.26
C LYS A 57 -9.16 -8.04 -12.97
N HIS A 58 -8.19 -8.95 -12.90
CA HIS A 58 -7.96 -9.76 -11.69
C HIS A 58 -7.40 -8.92 -10.53
N ILE A 59 -6.49 -7.99 -10.81
CA ILE A 59 -5.97 -7.04 -9.80
C ILE A 59 -7.13 -6.23 -9.21
N MET A 60 -7.97 -5.62 -10.04
CA MET A 60 -9.08 -4.79 -9.58
C MET A 60 -10.10 -5.60 -8.77
N SER A 61 -10.41 -6.83 -9.19
CA SER A 61 -11.27 -7.73 -8.40
C SER A 61 -10.74 -8.02 -7.00
N ILE A 62 -9.42 -8.20 -6.86
CA ILE A 62 -8.77 -8.39 -5.55
C ILE A 62 -8.85 -7.10 -4.72
N VAL A 63 -8.59 -5.95 -5.34
CA VAL A 63 -8.68 -4.64 -4.69
C VAL A 63 -10.09 -4.39 -4.18
N ASP A 64 -11.13 -4.66 -4.97
CA ASP A 64 -12.53 -4.50 -4.57
C ASP A 64 -12.89 -5.39 -3.38
N ALA A 65 -12.44 -6.64 -3.39
CA ALA A 65 -12.65 -7.56 -2.27
C ALA A 65 -11.98 -7.06 -0.98
N LEU A 66 -10.76 -6.52 -1.08
CA LEU A 66 -10.06 -5.93 0.04
C LEU A 66 -10.72 -4.64 0.53
N ALA A 67 -11.08 -3.74 -0.38
CA ALA A 67 -11.74 -2.48 -0.07
C ALA A 67 -13.06 -2.72 0.65
N SER A 68 -13.87 -3.68 0.18
CA SER A 68 -15.10 -4.08 0.85
C SER A 68 -14.84 -4.66 2.23
N LYS A 69 -13.79 -5.47 2.41
CA LYS A 69 -13.46 -6.11 3.69
C LYS A 69 -12.97 -5.11 4.74
N TYR A 70 -12.32 -4.04 4.32
CA TYR A 70 -11.71 -3.05 5.21
C TYR A 70 -12.39 -1.68 5.17
N ALA A 71 -13.58 -1.57 4.56
CA ALA A 71 -14.32 -0.32 4.39
C ALA A 71 -14.49 0.47 5.71
N ASP A 72 -14.76 -0.24 6.80
CA ASP A 72 -14.95 0.38 8.12
C ASP A 72 -13.64 0.94 8.70
N LYS A 73 -12.51 0.27 8.45
CA LYS A 73 -11.18 0.71 8.93
C LYS A 73 -10.65 1.90 8.13
N LEU A 74 -10.95 1.97 6.83
CA LEU A 74 -10.57 3.09 5.97
C LEU A 74 -11.28 4.41 6.38
N ARG A 75 -12.38 4.31 7.14
CA ARG A 75 -13.12 5.47 7.65
C ARG A 75 -12.61 6.00 8.99
N GLN A 76 -11.77 5.26 9.71
CA GLN A 76 -11.13 5.78 10.92
C GLN A 76 -10.03 6.77 10.53
N LYS A 77 -10.22 8.03 10.92
CA LYS A 77 -9.15 9.04 10.86
C LYS A 77 -7.98 8.57 11.73
N VAL A 78 -6.78 8.63 11.19
CA VAL A 78 -5.55 8.59 12.00
C VAL A 78 -5.65 9.76 12.97
N GLU A 79 -5.75 9.48 14.26
CA GLU A 79 -5.63 10.50 15.30
C GLU A 79 -4.17 10.95 15.28
N GLU A 80 -3.89 12.07 14.61
CA GLU A 80 -2.56 12.69 14.66
C GLU A 80 -2.28 13.08 16.11
N GLU A 81 -1.47 12.28 16.82
CA GLU A 81 -0.82 12.76 18.03
C GLU A 81 0.13 13.90 17.62
N ARG A 82 -0.35 15.14 17.80
CA ARG A 82 0.48 16.33 17.59
C ARG A 82 1.73 16.15 18.45
N PRO A 83 2.95 16.20 17.88
CA PRO A 83 4.15 16.02 18.68
C PRO A 83 4.13 17.07 19.79
N LYS A 84 4.16 16.61 21.04
CA LYS A 84 4.18 17.49 22.21
C LYS A 84 5.37 18.43 22.03
N ARG A 85 5.08 19.71 21.84
CA ARG A 85 6.11 20.75 21.69
C ARG A 85 6.96 20.69 22.96
N ILE A 86 8.18 20.19 22.82
CA ILE A 86 9.17 20.21 23.89
C ILE A 86 9.44 21.69 24.10
N SER A 87 8.90 22.27 25.18
CA SER A 87 9.27 23.62 25.57
C SER A 87 10.76 23.56 25.85
N LEU A 88 11.56 24.19 24.98
CA LEU A 88 12.99 24.33 25.17
C LEU A 88 13.20 24.79 26.62
N MET A 89 13.82 23.94 27.45
CA MET A 89 14.16 24.30 28.82
C MET A 89 14.93 25.61 28.74
N LYS A 90 14.42 26.63 29.44
CA LYS A 90 15.11 27.90 29.58
C LYS A 90 16.48 27.58 30.19
N LEU A 91 17.56 27.91 29.48
CA LEU A 91 18.91 27.57 29.92
C LEU A 91 19.18 28.27 31.27
N PRO A 92 19.73 27.57 32.28
CA PRO A 92 20.17 28.22 33.50
C PRO A 92 21.32 29.17 33.15
N GLY A 93 21.13 30.47 33.36
CA GLY A 93 22.10 31.50 33.01
C GLY A 93 21.53 32.74 32.30
N GLU A 94 20.21 32.85 32.10
CA GLU A 94 19.58 34.17 31.96
C GLU A 94 19.50 34.84 33.34
N ASP A 95 20.69 35.10 33.91
CA ASP A 95 20.89 35.99 35.04
C ASP A 95 20.84 37.41 34.48
N GLU A 96 19.70 38.09 34.62
CA GLU A 96 19.67 39.55 34.48
C GLU A 96 20.31 40.19 35.71
N GLU A 97 21.63 40.30 35.67
CA GLU A 97 22.38 41.40 36.27
C GLU A 97 22.12 42.66 35.42
N GLN A 98 21.83 43.88 35.89
CA GLN A 98 21.79 44.51 37.22
C GLN A 98 21.06 45.87 37.09
N GLN A 99 20.23 46.17 38.09
CA GLN A 99 20.21 47.40 38.92
C GLN A 99 19.84 48.79 38.36
N GLY A 100 19.04 49.49 39.19
CA GLY A 100 19.07 50.95 39.44
C GLY A 100 18.11 51.75 38.56
N GLY A 101 17.08 52.45 39.04
CA GLY A 101 17.00 53.24 40.26
C GLY A 101 17.22 54.71 39.92
N GLY A 102 16.15 55.52 39.87
CA GLY A 102 16.19 56.97 39.66
C GLY A 102 15.38 57.45 38.46
#